data_AF-A0A9W8N4F6-F1
#
_entry.id   AF-A0A9W8N4F6-F1
#
_cell.length_a   1.000
_cell.length_b   1.000
_cell.length_c   1.000
_cell.angle_alpha   90.00
_cell.angle_beta   90.00
_cell.angle_gamma   90.00
#
_symmetry.space_group_name_H-M   'P 1'
#
loop_
_entity.id
_entity.type
_entity.pdbx_description
1 polymer ?
#
loop_
_entity_poly.entity_id
_entity_poly.type
_entity_poly.pdbx_seq_one_letter_code
_entity_poly.pdbx_strand_id
1 'polypeptide(L)'
;MRPIAEIQFADYVYPAFDQLVNEAAKYRYREGKTGRSAGGLTVRMPCGGVGHGGLYHSQSPESLFTHIPGLRVIMPRSPLQAKGLLLSAIRSNDPCVFMEPKVLYRAAVEQVPTSPYTLPLSKAEILKPGENVTIISYGQPLYTCHAALKKAEEDLGISVELIDLRTVYPWDRETVFKSVRKTGRCMVVHESMINAGIGAEVSAAIQGDPETFLRLEAPVSRVAGWSIHMPLMFEKFNIPDVSRIYDGIKKLAQCDKWYAQINPDKSYKHGRCYYVRRQSSLTQYLTDIKTLTINEPELVSELGPAFEKYNEEQFATVKLPGSSQSVVISSHNSLGDGRYFDVESASSFAFDHTTQKASDVQSYALEGPQAELVKSTLKSLSSYIDEHYSSASYGVYPIENDTKVAVIIVSNKYSPQNYWNGRWRSLYIFDPSSGSLEGSIKVDVHYYEDGNVRLLTNKPIASSVSSDTGAGVAKEIAAGEKKYQEELNRGFTSLSEGAFKSLRRQLPVTRQKIEWDKVASYRVGQDIGGGSSRR
;
A
#
# COMPACT_ATOMS: atom_id res chain seq x y z
N MET A 1 46.28 -10.92 22.48
CA MET A 1 46.01 -12.16 21.70
C MET A 1 44.81 -11.89 20.80
N ARG A 2 44.74 -12.49 19.60
CA ARG A 2 43.56 -12.48 18.71
C ARG A 2 43.00 -13.89 18.62
N PRO A 3 42.13 -14.31 19.57
CA PRO A 3 41.67 -15.69 19.64
C PRO A 3 40.71 -16.01 18.48
N ILE A 4 40.93 -17.17 17.86
CA ILE A 4 40.06 -17.73 16.82
C ILE A 4 39.45 -19.00 17.40
N ALA A 5 38.28 -18.86 18.00
CA ALA A 5 37.55 -19.97 18.60
C ALA A 5 36.71 -20.68 17.54
N GLU A 6 36.56 -21.99 17.69
CA GLU A 6 35.65 -22.79 16.88
C GLU A 6 34.55 -23.36 17.77
N ILE A 7 33.31 -23.20 17.31
CA ILE A 7 32.15 -23.93 17.83
C ILE A 7 31.77 -24.92 16.75
N GLN A 8 31.78 -26.21 17.09
CA GLN A 8 31.73 -27.31 16.11
C GLN A 8 30.52 -27.24 15.17
N PHE A 9 29.37 -26.77 15.66
CA PHE A 9 28.18 -26.46 14.87
C PHE A 9 27.51 -25.23 15.46
N ALA A 10 26.93 -24.36 14.63
CA ALA A 10 26.19 -23.19 15.09
C ALA A 10 25.04 -23.58 16.04
N ASP A 11 24.48 -24.77 15.86
CA ASP A 11 23.49 -25.41 16.73
C ASP A 11 23.97 -25.58 18.19
N TYR A 12 25.29 -25.59 18.43
CA TYR A 12 25.93 -25.75 19.74
C TYR A 12 26.47 -24.44 20.32
N VAL A 13 26.09 -23.30 19.74
CA VAL A 13 26.50 -21.98 20.24
C VAL A 13 25.80 -21.58 21.54
N TYR A 14 24.62 -22.15 21.82
CA TYR A 14 23.74 -21.73 22.92
C TYR A 14 24.40 -21.76 24.31
N PRO A 15 25.23 -22.74 24.68
CA PRO A 15 25.98 -22.70 25.93
C PRO A 15 26.94 -21.50 26.05
N ALA A 16 27.46 -21.01 24.93
CA ALA A 16 28.34 -19.84 24.87
C ALA A 16 27.57 -18.51 24.68
N PHE A 17 26.24 -18.55 24.58
CA PHE A 17 25.45 -17.37 24.23
C PHE A 17 25.60 -16.25 25.26
N ASP A 18 25.62 -16.58 26.55
CA ASP A 18 25.86 -15.61 27.63
C ASP A 18 27.22 -14.91 27.48
N GLN A 19 28.28 -15.69 27.23
CA GLN A 19 29.64 -15.15 27.05
C GLN A 19 29.76 -14.28 25.79
N LEU A 20 29.04 -14.61 24.72
CA LEU A 20 29.03 -13.78 23.51
C LEU A 20 28.24 -12.49 23.72
N VAL A 21 27.07 -12.57 24.34
CA VAL A 21 26.11 -11.47 24.42
C VAL A 21 26.38 -10.53 25.60
N ASN A 22 26.61 -11.08 26.80
CA ASN A 22 26.80 -10.28 28.01
C ASN A 22 28.25 -9.89 28.24
N GLU A 23 29.20 -10.74 27.88
CA GLU A 23 30.61 -10.44 28.05
C GLU A 23 31.22 -9.82 26.79
N ALA A 24 31.41 -10.60 25.71
CA ALA A 24 32.20 -10.18 24.56
C ALA A 24 31.65 -8.92 23.88
N ALA A 25 30.35 -8.88 23.56
CA ALA A 25 29.71 -7.76 22.87
C ALA A 25 29.79 -6.44 23.66
N LYS A 26 29.69 -6.52 24.99
CA LYS A 26 29.62 -5.35 25.88
C LYS A 26 30.98 -4.96 26.46
N TYR A 27 32.01 -5.80 26.30
CA TYR A 27 33.30 -5.64 26.98
C TYR A 27 33.96 -4.29 26.69
N ARG A 28 33.99 -3.83 25.43
CA ARG A 28 34.58 -2.52 25.14
C ARG A 28 33.75 -1.39 25.73
N TYR A 29 32.43 -1.49 25.64
CA TYR A 29 31.50 -0.48 26.12
C TYR A 29 31.56 -0.31 27.65
N ARG A 30 31.61 -1.42 28.40
CA ARG A 30 31.68 -1.40 29.88
C ARG A 30 33.00 -0.84 30.42
N GLU A 31 34.09 -1.10 29.70
CA GLU A 31 35.45 -0.74 30.12
C GLU A 31 35.76 0.75 29.89
N GLY A 32 35.09 1.37 28.91
CA GLY A 32 35.21 2.81 28.66
C GLY A 32 36.66 3.25 28.49
N LYS A 33 37.18 4.04 29.43
CA LYS A 33 38.53 4.61 29.38
C LYS A 33 39.65 3.65 29.76
N THR A 34 39.35 2.50 30.37
CA THR A 34 40.39 1.51 30.75
C THR A 34 41.00 0.81 29.53
N GLY A 35 40.36 0.93 28.36
CA GLY A 35 40.88 0.47 27.07
C GLY A 35 40.82 -1.04 26.86
N ARG A 36 40.28 -1.82 27.81
CA ARG A 36 40.14 -3.27 27.64
C ARG A 36 38.97 -3.57 26.70
N SER A 37 39.11 -4.60 25.88
CA SER A 37 38.06 -5.04 24.96
C SER A 37 38.19 -6.53 24.64
N ALA A 38 37.08 -7.15 24.25
CA ALA A 38 37.07 -8.47 23.59
C ALA A 38 37.39 -8.36 22.08
N GLY A 39 38.09 -7.29 21.70
CA GLY A 39 38.42 -7.02 20.32
C GLY A 39 39.40 -8.00 19.72
N GLY A 40 39.13 -8.44 18.48
CA GLY A 40 39.92 -9.46 17.82
C GLY A 40 39.57 -10.90 18.21
N LEU A 41 38.52 -11.11 19.01
CA LEU A 41 37.87 -12.41 19.14
C LEU A 41 37.10 -12.72 17.85
N THR A 42 37.41 -13.85 17.22
CA THR A 42 36.63 -14.42 16.12
C THR A 42 36.13 -15.79 16.52
N VAL A 43 34.81 -16.00 16.47
CA VAL A 43 34.15 -17.26 16.76
C VAL A 43 33.58 -17.81 15.47
N ARG A 44 34.17 -18.91 15.00
CA ARG A 44 33.76 -19.58 13.76
C ARG A 44 32.80 -20.72 14.08
N MET A 45 31.76 -20.89 13.27
CA MET A 45 30.82 -21.98 13.43
C MET A 45 30.20 -22.43 12.10
N PRO A 46 30.16 -23.74 11.80
CA PRO A 46 29.41 -24.28 10.66
C PRO A 46 27.90 -24.12 10.86
N CYS A 47 27.17 -23.56 9.88
CA CYS A 47 25.73 -23.27 9.94
C CYS A 47 24.97 -23.77 8.69
N GLY A 48 23.64 -23.65 8.73
CA GLY A 48 22.74 -23.92 7.59
C GLY A 48 22.47 -25.40 7.31
N GLY A 49 21.45 -25.68 6.51
CA GLY A 49 21.03 -27.00 6.09
C GLY A 49 22.12 -27.74 5.31
N VAL A 50 22.08 -29.07 5.38
CA VAL A 50 23.08 -29.96 4.73
C VAL A 50 22.42 -31.17 4.04
N GLY A 51 21.09 -31.18 3.96
CA GLY A 51 20.26 -32.22 3.34
C GLY A 51 19.81 -33.33 4.30
N HIS A 52 20.51 -33.52 5.41
CA HIS A 52 20.25 -34.60 6.38
C HIS A 52 20.72 -34.26 7.80
N GLY A 53 20.77 -32.97 8.17
CA GLY A 53 21.32 -32.54 9.48
C GLY A 53 20.34 -32.61 10.64
N GLY A 54 19.04 -32.71 10.33
CA GLY A 54 17.98 -32.74 11.34
C GLY A 54 17.99 -31.49 12.23
N LEU A 55 17.67 -31.67 13.52
CA LEU A 55 17.41 -30.54 14.43
C LEU A 55 18.69 -29.81 14.90
N TYR A 56 19.83 -30.50 14.96
CA TYR A 56 21.03 -30.03 15.67
C TYR A 56 22.28 -29.94 14.80
N HIS A 57 22.13 -30.08 13.48
CA HIS A 57 23.24 -29.85 12.53
C HIS A 57 22.78 -29.06 11.31
N SER A 58 21.74 -28.23 11.44
CA SER A 58 21.14 -27.49 10.32
C SER A 58 20.70 -26.07 10.66
N GLN A 59 20.91 -25.59 11.88
CA GLN A 59 20.41 -24.29 12.29
C GLN A 59 21.19 -23.13 11.65
N SER A 60 20.45 -22.03 11.45
CA SER A 60 20.95 -20.73 11.03
C SER A 60 20.53 -19.68 12.09
N PRO A 61 21.28 -19.58 13.21
CA PRO A 61 20.93 -18.71 14.35
C PRO A 61 21.43 -17.26 14.23
N GLU A 62 21.74 -16.76 13.03
CA GLU A 62 22.32 -15.43 12.83
C GLU A 62 21.48 -14.31 13.45
N SER A 63 20.15 -14.43 13.40
CA SER A 63 19.21 -13.42 13.90
C SER A 63 19.36 -13.15 15.40
N LEU A 64 19.77 -14.17 16.17
CA LEU A 64 20.00 -14.04 17.62
C LEU A 64 21.18 -13.11 17.92
N PHE A 65 22.19 -13.11 17.05
CA PHE A 65 23.40 -12.30 17.21
C PHE A 65 23.24 -10.91 16.59
N THR A 66 22.43 -10.75 15.55
CA THR A 66 22.20 -9.44 14.91
C THR A 66 21.42 -8.47 15.79
N HIS A 67 20.68 -8.97 16.78
CA HIS A 67 19.99 -8.13 17.74
C HIS A 67 20.93 -7.50 18.78
N ILE A 68 22.18 -7.97 18.88
CA ILE A 68 23.11 -7.62 19.97
C ILE A 68 24.14 -6.59 19.49
N PRO A 69 24.07 -5.33 19.95
CA PRO A 69 25.06 -4.33 19.62
C PRO A 69 26.46 -4.71 20.12
N GLY A 70 27.47 -4.42 19.32
CA GLY A 70 28.87 -4.71 19.64
C GLY A 70 29.42 -5.98 19.00
N LEU A 71 28.55 -6.87 18.50
CA LEU A 71 28.98 -8.01 17.65
C LEU A 71 29.04 -7.62 16.18
N ARG A 72 29.85 -8.35 15.41
CA ARG A 72 29.74 -8.41 13.94
C ARG A 72 29.38 -9.82 13.52
N VAL A 73 28.39 -9.97 12.65
CA VAL A 73 27.89 -11.27 12.16
C VAL A 73 28.15 -11.36 10.66
N ILE A 74 28.94 -12.35 10.26
CA ILE A 74 29.42 -12.53 8.88
C ILE A 74 29.04 -13.92 8.37
N MET A 75 28.55 -14.00 7.13
CA MET A 75 28.23 -15.26 6.47
C MET A 75 28.66 -15.21 4.98
N PRO A 76 29.79 -15.84 4.61
CA PRO A 76 30.28 -15.85 3.23
C PRO A 76 29.48 -16.80 2.34
N ARG A 77 29.45 -16.55 1.03
CA ARG A 77 28.84 -17.46 0.03
C ARG A 77 29.83 -18.35 -0.73
N SER A 78 31.13 -18.03 -0.71
CA SER A 78 32.12 -18.69 -1.57
C SER A 78 33.50 -18.83 -0.90
N PRO A 79 34.38 -19.74 -1.39
CA PRO A 79 35.73 -19.90 -0.85
C PRO A 79 36.57 -18.62 -0.89
N LEU A 80 36.50 -17.86 -1.99
CA LEU A 80 37.20 -16.58 -2.11
C LEU A 80 36.70 -15.57 -1.08
N GLN A 81 35.39 -15.50 -0.88
CA GLN A 81 34.82 -14.65 0.15
C GLN A 81 35.19 -15.11 1.56
N ALA A 82 35.09 -16.41 1.84
CA ALA A 82 35.32 -16.97 3.15
C ALA A 82 36.72 -16.61 3.64
N LYS A 83 37.76 -16.79 2.80
CA LYS A 83 39.12 -16.38 3.16
C LYS A 83 39.24 -14.88 3.43
N GLY A 84 38.77 -14.04 2.50
CA GLY A 84 38.93 -12.59 2.62
C GLY A 84 38.16 -11.98 3.80
N LEU A 85 36.93 -12.44 4.04
CA LEU A 85 36.09 -11.98 5.14
C LEU A 85 36.58 -12.54 6.48
N LEU A 86 37.04 -13.80 6.54
CA LEU A 86 37.59 -14.38 7.77
C LEU A 86 38.86 -13.65 8.21
N LEU A 87 39.79 -13.37 7.28
CA LEU A 87 40.99 -12.59 7.59
C LEU A 87 40.63 -11.17 8.08
N SER A 88 39.53 -10.60 7.57
CA SER A 88 39.05 -9.29 8.00
C SER A 88 38.38 -9.36 9.39
N ALA A 89 37.65 -10.43 9.69
CA ALA A 89 37.08 -10.71 11.02
C ALA A 89 38.20 -10.88 12.07
N ILE A 90 39.24 -11.66 11.76
CA ILE A 90 40.41 -11.87 12.64
C ILE A 90 41.12 -10.54 12.93
N ARG A 91 41.21 -9.64 11.93
CA ARG A 91 41.84 -8.32 12.05
C ARG A 91 40.91 -7.26 12.67
N SER A 92 39.61 -7.51 12.74
CA SER A 92 38.64 -6.60 13.34
C SER A 92 39.01 -6.34 14.79
N ASN A 93 38.73 -5.13 15.26
CA ASN A 93 38.84 -4.81 16.68
C ASN A 93 37.54 -5.12 17.42
N ASP A 94 36.46 -5.53 16.75
CA ASP A 94 35.19 -5.93 17.38
C ASP A 94 35.08 -7.46 17.44
N PRO A 95 34.39 -8.04 18.44
CA PRO A 95 34.10 -9.47 18.47
C PRO A 95 33.26 -9.88 17.25
N CYS A 96 33.72 -10.90 16.53
CA CYS A 96 33.12 -11.36 15.28
C CYS A 96 32.57 -12.78 15.41
N VAL A 97 31.34 -12.99 14.96
CA VAL A 97 30.71 -14.29 14.74
C VAL A 97 30.78 -14.58 13.25
N PHE A 98 31.54 -15.60 12.89
CA PHE A 98 31.77 -16.01 11.51
C PHE A 98 31.06 -17.33 11.24
N MET A 99 29.96 -17.28 10.49
CA MET A 99 29.07 -18.41 10.25
C MET A 99 29.36 -19.01 8.88
N GLU A 100 29.74 -20.28 8.84
CA GLU A 100 30.24 -20.95 7.64
C GLU A 100 29.16 -21.87 7.08
N PRO A 101 28.56 -21.59 5.90
CA PRO A 101 27.54 -22.46 5.34
C PRO A 101 28.13 -23.83 5.00
N LYS A 102 27.85 -24.84 5.84
CA LYS A 102 28.60 -26.10 5.85
C LYS A 102 28.42 -26.93 4.59
N VAL A 103 27.26 -26.82 3.95
CA VAL A 103 26.96 -27.44 2.66
C VAL A 103 27.91 -26.96 1.55
N LEU A 104 28.48 -25.76 1.69
CA LEU A 104 29.41 -25.19 0.71
C LEU A 104 30.86 -25.66 0.88
N TYR A 105 31.24 -26.28 2.01
CA TYR A 105 32.63 -26.68 2.27
C TYR A 105 33.25 -27.54 1.18
N ARG A 106 32.45 -28.43 0.58
CA ARG A 106 32.89 -29.35 -0.48
C ARG A 106 32.16 -29.13 -1.80
N ALA A 107 31.14 -28.27 -1.83
CA ALA A 107 30.33 -28.02 -3.01
C ALA A 107 30.83 -26.83 -3.85
N ALA A 108 31.44 -25.82 -3.23
CA ALA A 108 31.93 -24.64 -3.91
C ALA A 108 33.44 -24.74 -4.14
N VAL A 109 33.89 -24.64 -5.40
CA VAL A 109 35.31 -24.63 -5.79
C VAL A 109 35.56 -23.37 -6.60
N GLU A 110 36.52 -22.56 -6.16
CA GLU A 110 36.92 -21.31 -6.80
C GLU A 110 38.44 -21.15 -6.75
N GLN A 111 38.99 -20.32 -7.65
CA GLN A 111 40.38 -19.91 -7.58
C GLN A 111 40.57 -18.94 -6.42
N VAL A 112 41.27 -19.38 -5.38
CA VAL A 112 41.54 -18.58 -4.18
C VAL A 112 43.03 -18.21 -4.15
N PRO A 113 43.39 -16.91 -4.16
CA PRO A 113 44.78 -16.49 -4.02
C PRO A 113 45.42 -17.12 -2.78
N THR A 114 46.64 -17.64 -2.89
CA THR A 114 47.36 -18.25 -1.75
C THR A 114 47.81 -17.19 -0.74
N SER A 115 48.20 -16.00 -1.22
CA SER A 115 48.55 -14.85 -0.39
C SER A 115 47.38 -14.36 0.47
N PRO A 116 47.63 -13.74 1.63
CA PRO A 116 46.58 -13.15 2.45
C PRO A 116 45.97 -11.92 1.76
N TYR A 117 44.64 -11.85 1.71
CA TYR A 117 43.89 -10.67 1.29
C TYR A 117 42.68 -10.48 2.20
N THR A 118 42.09 -9.29 2.16
CA THR A 118 40.94 -8.92 2.99
C THR A 118 39.81 -8.42 2.12
N LEU A 119 38.58 -8.71 2.54
CA LEU A 119 37.38 -8.11 1.97
C LEU A 119 36.71 -7.22 3.03
N PRO A 120 36.17 -6.06 2.65
CA PRO A 120 35.58 -5.15 3.62
C PRO A 120 34.38 -5.81 4.34
N LEU A 121 34.39 -5.71 5.67
CA LEU A 121 33.22 -6.02 6.48
C LEU A 121 32.15 -4.94 6.32
N SER A 122 30.88 -5.27 6.53
CA SER A 122 29.75 -4.34 6.41
C SER A 122 29.60 -3.69 5.04
N LYS A 123 30.06 -4.38 3.98
CA LYS A 123 29.85 -3.98 2.59
C LYS A 123 29.13 -5.09 1.86
N ALA A 124 28.02 -4.80 1.18
CA ALA A 124 27.33 -5.77 0.34
C ALA A 124 28.00 -5.88 -1.05
N GLU A 125 27.68 -6.91 -1.81
CA GLU A 125 28.15 -7.13 -3.17
C GLU A 125 26.95 -7.32 -4.10
N ILE A 126 26.87 -6.53 -5.18
CA ILE A 126 25.89 -6.74 -6.25
C ILE A 126 26.47 -7.80 -7.18
N LEU A 127 25.90 -9.01 -7.14
CA LEU A 127 26.35 -10.14 -7.95
C LEU A 127 25.92 -10.03 -9.39
N LYS A 128 24.73 -9.45 -9.57
CA LYS A 128 24.14 -9.23 -10.86
C LYS A 128 23.35 -7.93 -10.82
N PRO A 129 23.64 -6.97 -11.72
CA PRO A 129 22.84 -5.77 -11.82
C PRO A 129 21.48 -6.08 -12.43
N GLY A 130 20.45 -5.38 -11.98
CA GLY A 130 19.12 -5.45 -12.59
C GLY A 130 18.27 -4.21 -12.34
N GLU A 131 17.08 -4.19 -12.95
CA GLU A 131 16.24 -2.98 -13.02
C GLU A 131 14.82 -3.16 -12.47
N ASN A 132 14.27 -4.37 -12.40
CA ASN A 132 12.85 -4.55 -12.05
C ASN A 132 12.62 -5.05 -10.62
N VAL A 133 13.49 -5.92 -10.11
CA VAL A 133 13.36 -6.49 -8.76
C VAL A 133 14.72 -6.61 -8.09
N THR A 134 14.83 -6.19 -6.84
CA THR A 134 16.01 -6.41 -5.99
C THR A 134 15.81 -7.63 -5.11
N ILE A 135 16.69 -8.62 -5.19
CA ILE A 135 16.77 -9.76 -4.25
C ILE A 135 17.95 -9.57 -3.32
N ILE A 136 17.70 -9.61 -2.02
CA ILE A 136 18.71 -9.50 -0.97
C ILE A 136 18.84 -10.85 -0.28
N SER A 137 20.05 -11.39 -0.23
CA SER A 137 20.33 -12.67 0.43
C SER A 137 21.76 -12.72 0.97
N TYR A 138 22.12 -13.85 1.58
CA TYR A 138 23.44 -14.13 2.13
C TYR A 138 23.64 -15.65 2.26
N GLY A 139 24.88 -16.13 2.26
CA GLY A 139 25.19 -17.55 2.42
C GLY A 139 24.71 -18.43 1.27
N GLN A 140 24.28 -19.66 1.58
CA GLN A 140 23.86 -20.65 0.58
C GLN A 140 22.61 -20.25 -0.24
N PRO A 141 21.58 -19.57 0.31
CA PRO A 141 20.40 -19.18 -0.46
C PRO A 141 20.70 -18.31 -1.70
N LEU A 142 21.88 -17.71 -1.83
CA LEU A 142 22.29 -17.02 -3.04
C LEU A 142 22.34 -17.95 -4.28
N TYR A 143 22.68 -19.22 -4.10
CA TYR A 143 22.71 -20.19 -5.21
C TYR A 143 21.29 -20.55 -5.67
N THR A 144 20.34 -20.71 -4.74
CA THR A 144 18.93 -20.95 -5.10
C THR A 144 18.29 -19.70 -5.71
N CYS A 145 18.65 -18.51 -5.22
CA CYS A 145 18.27 -17.23 -5.86
C CYS A 145 18.79 -17.13 -7.29
N HIS A 146 20.04 -17.54 -7.55
CA HIS A 146 20.63 -17.51 -8.89
C HIS A 146 19.96 -18.48 -9.86
N ALA A 147 19.54 -19.66 -9.39
CA ALA A 147 18.74 -20.57 -10.21
C ALA A 147 17.33 -20.01 -10.49
N ALA A 148 16.68 -19.41 -9.49
CA ALA A 148 15.34 -18.84 -9.61
C ALA A 148 15.30 -17.62 -10.54
N LEU A 149 16.29 -16.72 -10.45
CA LEU A 149 16.36 -15.55 -11.31
C LEU A 149 16.52 -15.97 -12.77
N LYS A 150 17.39 -16.93 -13.09
CA LYS A 150 17.58 -17.38 -14.48
C LYS A 150 16.25 -17.81 -15.10
N LYS A 151 15.46 -18.59 -14.35
CA LYS A 151 14.14 -19.04 -14.79
C LYS A 151 13.13 -17.90 -14.88
N ALA A 152 13.14 -16.97 -13.94
CA ALA A 152 12.24 -15.82 -13.94
C ALA A 152 12.49 -14.86 -15.11
N GLU A 153 13.74 -14.64 -15.49
CA GLU A 153 14.10 -13.79 -16.63
C GLU A 153 13.71 -14.44 -17.96
N GLU A 154 13.92 -15.75 -18.11
CA GLU A 154 13.49 -16.53 -19.28
C GLU A 154 11.96 -16.51 -19.44
N ASP A 155 11.20 -16.69 -18.35
CA ASP A 155 9.75 -16.83 -18.42
C ASP A 155 8.98 -15.50 -18.43
N LEU A 156 9.50 -14.47 -17.72
CA LEU A 156 8.78 -13.20 -17.48
C LEU A 156 9.40 -12.01 -18.22
N GLY A 157 10.61 -12.14 -18.78
CA GLY A 157 11.30 -11.05 -19.47
C GLY A 157 11.67 -9.88 -18.54
N ILE A 158 11.89 -10.14 -17.26
CA ILE A 158 12.28 -9.14 -16.25
C ILE A 158 13.79 -9.17 -16.01
N SER A 159 14.32 -8.11 -15.39
CA SER A 159 15.72 -8.00 -14.96
C SER A 159 15.80 -7.96 -13.43
N VAL A 160 16.52 -8.90 -12.84
CA VAL A 160 16.61 -9.05 -11.37
C VAL A 160 18.01 -8.69 -10.87
N GLU A 161 18.07 -7.72 -9.96
CA GLU A 161 19.28 -7.37 -9.21
C GLU A 161 19.47 -8.34 -8.04
N LEU A 162 20.63 -8.98 -7.93
CA LEU A 162 20.96 -9.91 -6.83
C LEU A 162 22.06 -9.34 -5.95
N ILE A 163 21.75 -9.17 -4.66
CA ILE A 163 22.65 -8.63 -3.64
C ILE A 163 23.01 -9.71 -2.62
N ASP A 164 24.31 -9.89 -2.41
CA ASP A 164 24.88 -10.61 -1.29
C ASP A 164 25.25 -9.64 -0.17
N LEU A 165 24.64 -9.77 1.01
CA LEU A 165 24.95 -8.92 2.16
C LEU A 165 26.36 -9.13 2.68
N ARG A 166 26.92 -10.35 2.61
CA ARG A 166 28.20 -10.79 3.21
C ARG A 166 28.25 -10.67 4.74
N THR A 167 28.08 -9.44 5.25
CA THR A 167 27.92 -9.12 6.66
C THR A 167 26.45 -8.88 6.95
N VAL A 168 25.88 -9.72 7.81
CA VAL A 168 24.47 -9.66 8.21
C VAL A 168 24.28 -8.57 9.28
N TYR A 169 25.31 -8.31 10.10
CA TYR A 169 25.29 -7.21 11.06
C TYR A 169 26.69 -6.66 11.36
N PRO A 170 26.91 -5.34 11.32
CA PRO A 170 26.07 -4.33 10.67
C PRO A 170 26.05 -4.56 9.15
N TRP A 171 24.85 -4.58 8.55
CA TRP A 171 24.69 -4.77 7.10
C TRP A 171 24.76 -3.44 6.34
N ASP A 172 25.07 -3.53 5.04
CA ASP A 172 25.26 -2.37 4.15
C ASP A 172 23.91 -1.80 3.69
N ARG A 173 23.32 -0.94 4.53
CA ARG A 173 22.04 -0.25 4.24
C ARG A 173 22.11 0.58 2.98
N GLU A 174 23.22 1.28 2.74
CA GLU A 174 23.38 2.20 1.61
C GLU A 174 23.24 1.46 0.27
N THR A 175 23.97 0.35 0.10
CA THR A 175 23.92 -0.44 -1.14
C THR A 175 22.52 -1.00 -1.38
N VAL A 176 21.87 -1.51 -0.35
CA VAL A 176 20.51 -2.06 -0.46
C VAL A 176 19.49 -0.97 -0.77
N PHE A 177 19.51 0.16 -0.07
CA PHE A 177 18.56 1.26 -0.31
C PHE A 177 18.71 1.82 -1.71
N LYS A 178 19.95 1.99 -2.20
CA LYS A 178 20.21 2.41 -3.57
C LYS A 178 19.62 1.45 -4.60
N SER A 179 19.77 0.14 -4.38
CA SER A 179 19.19 -0.92 -5.23
C SER A 179 17.66 -0.87 -5.23
N VAL A 180 17.06 -0.82 -4.04
CA VAL A 180 15.59 -0.81 -3.89
C VAL A 180 14.98 0.46 -4.50
N ARG A 181 15.62 1.63 -4.33
CA ARG A 181 15.17 2.87 -4.99
C ARG A 181 15.24 2.81 -6.51
N LYS A 182 16.20 2.05 -7.05
CA LYS A 182 16.33 1.82 -8.48
C LYS A 182 15.24 0.87 -9.00
N THR A 183 15.01 -0.25 -8.32
CA THR A 183 14.09 -1.29 -8.84
C THR A 183 12.64 -1.12 -8.40
N GLY A 184 12.37 -0.39 -7.34
CA GLY A 184 11.04 -0.17 -6.75
C GLY A 184 10.39 -1.41 -6.11
N ARG A 185 10.86 -2.61 -6.40
CA ARG A 185 10.38 -3.87 -5.81
C ARG A 185 11.54 -4.63 -5.17
N CYS A 186 11.32 -5.26 -4.03
CA CYS A 186 12.35 -6.08 -3.41
C CYS A 186 11.85 -7.28 -2.61
N MET A 187 12.76 -8.25 -2.46
CA MET A 187 12.56 -9.49 -1.71
C MET A 187 13.80 -9.80 -0.87
N VAL A 188 13.58 -10.28 0.35
CA VAL A 188 14.65 -10.83 1.19
C VAL A 188 14.53 -12.35 1.26
N VAL A 189 15.62 -13.06 0.99
CA VAL A 189 15.68 -14.53 0.98
C VAL A 189 16.71 -15.02 1.97
N HIS A 190 16.31 -15.89 2.91
CA HIS A 190 17.23 -16.51 3.87
C HIS A 190 16.75 -17.87 4.36
N GLU A 191 17.67 -18.75 4.74
CA GLU A 191 17.31 -20.11 5.18
C GLU A 191 16.69 -20.15 6.59
N SER A 192 17.10 -19.23 7.47
CA SER A 192 16.58 -19.15 8.84
C SER A 192 15.07 -18.92 8.87
N MET A 193 14.45 -19.13 10.04
CA MET A 193 13.01 -19.04 10.22
C MET A 193 12.47 -17.65 9.87
N ILE A 194 11.29 -17.60 9.25
CA ILE A 194 10.66 -16.35 8.80
C ILE A 194 10.28 -15.41 9.97
N ASN A 195 10.01 -15.95 11.16
CA ASN A 195 9.71 -15.14 12.35
C ASN A 195 10.99 -14.56 12.94
N ALA A 196 11.04 -13.22 13.06
CA ALA A 196 12.20 -12.49 13.58
C ALA A 196 13.55 -12.81 12.89
N GLY A 197 13.51 -13.41 11.69
CA GLY A 197 14.68 -13.58 10.84
C GLY A 197 15.18 -12.26 10.27
N ILE A 198 16.33 -12.32 9.59
CA ILE A 198 16.98 -11.13 9.01
C ILE A 198 16.08 -10.39 8.03
N GLY A 199 15.21 -11.12 7.32
CA GLY A 199 14.21 -10.51 6.45
C GLY A 199 13.31 -9.52 7.16
N ALA A 200 13.00 -9.72 8.45
CA ALA A 200 12.15 -8.78 9.19
C ALA A 200 12.85 -7.42 9.40
N GLU A 201 14.10 -7.41 9.86
CA GLU A 201 14.89 -6.18 10.08
C GLU A 201 15.17 -5.46 8.76
N VAL A 202 15.57 -6.19 7.71
CA VAL A 202 15.86 -5.58 6.41
C VAL A 202 14.60 -4.99 5.78
N SER A 203 13.46 -5.71 5.80
CA SER A 203 12.19 -5.18 5.30
C SER A 203 11.74 -3.96 6.07
N ALA A 204 11.83 -3.97 7.41
CA ALA A 204 11.44 -2.84 8.24
C ALA A 204 12.33 -1.61 7.99
N ALA A 205 13.65 -1.80 7.85
CA ALA A 205 14.57 -0.71 7.55
C ALA A 205 14.34 -0.10 6.16
N ILE A 206 14.07 -0.92 5.16
CA ILE A 206 13.72 -0.46 3.80
C ILE A 206 12.44 0.38 3.83
N GLN A 207 11.42 -0.09 4.55
CA GLN A 207 10.13 0.60 4.63
C GLN A 207 10.18 1.86 5.51
N GLY A 208 11.05 1.88 6.52
CA GLY A 208 11.23 3.02 7.43
C GLY A 208 12.07 4.17 6.86
N ASP A 209 12.84 3.94 5.79
CA ASP A 209 13.61 5.00 5.11
C ASP A 209 12.69 5.84 4.21
N PRO A 210 12.54 7.16 4.45
CA PRO A 210 11.58 7.98 3.69
C PRO A 210 11.83 8.00 2.18
N GLU A 211 13.09 8.06 1.74
CA GLU A 211 13.44 8.08 0.32
C GLU A 211 13.14 6.75 -0.37
N THR A 212 13.40 5.64 0.31
CA THR A 212 13.15 4.30 -0.21
C THR A 212 11.67 3.94 -0.17
N PHE A 213 10.95 4.35 0.89
CA PHE A 213 9.51 4.14 1.02
C PHE A 213 8.72 4.73 -0.16
N LEU A 214 9.06 5.96 -0.57
CA LEU A 214 8.43 6.62 -1.72
C LEU A 214 8.65 5.91 -3.06
N ARG A 215 9.66 5.04 -3.15
CA ARG A 215 10.01 4.29 -4.36
C ARG A 215 9.43 2.87 -4.38
N LEU A 216 8.87 2.39 -3.27
CA LEU A 216 8.31 1.04 -3.21
C LEU A 216 7.02 0.93 -4.04
N GLU A 217 7.07 0.13 -5.10
CA GLU A 217 5.93 -0.20 -5.96
C GLU A 217 5.16 -1.45 -5.47
N ALA A 218 5.77 -2.25 -4.60
CA ALA A 218 5.17 -3.42 -3.99
C ALA A 218 5.65 -3.61 -2.54
N PRO A 219 4.88 -4.28 -1.67
CA PRO A 219 5.34 -4.65 -0.34
C PRO A 219 6.64 -5.48 -0.40
N VAL A 220 7.55 -5.25 0.55
CA VAL A 220 8.79 -6.03 0.63
C VAL A 220 8.45 -7.50 0.91
N SER A 221 8.76 -8.38 -0.03
CA SER A 221 8.50 -9.81 0.10
C SER A 221 9.58 -10.50 0.92
N ARG A 222 9.22 -11.56 1.65
CA ARG A 222 10.15 -12.37 2.44
C ARG A 222 9.95 -13.84 2.13
N VAL A 223 10.99 -14.51 1.64
CA VAL A 223 10.97 -15.95 1.35
C VAL A 223 12.02 -16.61 2.24
N ALA A 224 11.56 -17.38 3.22
CA ALA A 224 12.43 -17.91 4.26
C ALA A 224 12.03 -19.31 4.71
N GLY A 225 12.84 -19.92 5.58
CA GLY A 225 12.45 -21.13 6.32
C GLY A 225 11.12 -20.92 7.06
N TRP A 226 10.30 -21.97 7.17
CA TRP A 226 9.07 -21.86 7.97
C TRP A 226 9.40 -21.72 9.45
N SER A 227 8.43 -21.26 10.25
CA SER A 227 8.56 -21.11 11.70
C SER A 227 8.49 -22.46 12.43
N ILE A 228 9.34 -23.41 12.03
CA ILE A 228 9.45 -24.76 12.59
C ILE A 228 10.92 -25.13 12.76
N HIS A 229 11.21 -26.07 13.66
CA HIS A 229 12.55 -26.67 13.75
C HIS A 229 12.90 -27.42 12.45
N MET A 230 14.18 -27.42 12.08
CA MET A 230 14.63 -28.06 10.84
C MET A 230 14.34 -29.57 10.89
N PRO A 231 13.47 -30.08 10.00
CA PRO A 231 13.11 -31.49 9.98
C PRO A 231 14.15 -32.32 9.20
N LEU A 232 14.35 -33.58 9.60
CA LEU A 232 15.26 -34.49 8.88
C LEU A 232 14.72 -34.87 7.50
N MET A 233 13.54 -35.51 7.45
CA MET A 233 12.95 -36.00 6.20
C MET A 233 12.35 -34.89 5.33
N PHE A 234 11.88 -33.81 5.96
CA PHE A 234 11.15 -32.73 5.28
C PHE A 234 12.03 -31.49 5.03
N GLU A 235 13.36 -31.60 5.13
CA GLU A 235 14.29 -30.47 5.03
C GLU A 235 14.05 -29.65 3.75
N LYS A 236 13.87 -30.35 2.62
CA LYS A 236 13.61 -29.74 1.31
C LYS A 236 12.33 -28.90 1.26
N PHE A 237 11.32 -29.21 2.07
CA PHE A 237 10.07 -28.44 2.12
C PHE A 237 10.19 -27.21 3.04
N ASN A 238 11.17 -27.21 3.95
CA ASN A 238 11.40 -26.09 4.85
C ASN A 238 12.26 -25.00 4.21
N ILE A 239 13.37 -25.39 3.58
CA ILE A 239 14.31 -24.48 2.93
C ILE A 239 13.61 -23.69 1.81
N PRO A 240 13.92 -22.39 1.63
CA PRO A 240 13.44 -21.61 0.48
C PRO A 240 14.00 -22.17 -0.82
N ASP A 241 13.19 -22.97 -1.53
CA ASP A 241 13.54 -23.59 -2.79
C ASP A 241 13.41 -22.61 -3.97
N VAL A 242 13.89 -23.05 -5.13
CA VAL A 242 13.85 -22.28 -6.38
C VAL A 242 12.42 -21.89 -6.74
N SER A 243 11.46 -22.79 -6.52
CA SER A 243 10.04 -22.58 -6.83
C SER A 243 9.42 -21.47 -6.00
N ARG A 244 9.66 -21.46 -4.67
CA ARG A 244 9.16 -20.42 -3.77
C ARG A 244 9.77 -19.06 -4.08
N ILE A 245 11.06 -19.01 -4.42
CA ILE A 245 11.73 -17.77 -4.82
C ILE A 245 11.15 -17.27 -6.14
N TYR A 246 11.02 -18.13 -7.16
CA TYR A 246 10.42 -17.79 -8.45
C TYR A 246 8.98 -17.25 -8.29
N ASP A 247 8.15 -17.92 -7.50
CA ASP A 247 6.79 -17.47 -7.21
C ASP A 247 6.78 -16.11 -6.50
N GLY A 248 7.73 -15.88 -5.59
CA GLY A 248 7.97 -14.57 -4.97
C GLY A 248 8.30 -13.49 -5.99
N ILE A 249 9.19 -13.78 -6.96
CA ILE A 249 9.56 -12.85 -8.03
C ILE A 249 8.33 -12.56 -8.91
N LYS A 250 7.61 -13.60 -9.32
CA LYS A 250 6.40 -13.49 -10.14
C LYS A 250 5.34 -12.61 -9.47
N LYS A 251 5.09 -12.81 -8.17
CA LYS A 251 4.15 -12.01 -7.37
C LYS A 251 4.55 -10.54 -7.31
N LEU A 252 5.85 -10.25 -7.13
CA LEU A 252 6.35 -8.87 -7.15
C LEU A 252 6.21 -8.24 -8.53
N ALA A 253 6.58 -8.95 -9.59
CA ALA A 253 6.49 -8.47 -10.97
C ALA A 253 5.04 -8.23 -11.44
N GLN A 254 4.10 -9.03 -10.94
CA GLN A 254 2.68 -8.96 -11.32
C GLN A 254 1.81 -8.21 -10.30
N CYS A 255 2.42 -7.53 -9.32
CA CYS A 255 1.73 -6.87 -8.22
C CYS A 255 0.64 -5.90 -8.71
N ASP A 256 0.92 -5.14 -9.78
CA ASP A 256 -0.03 -4.22 -10.40
C ASP A 256 -1.30 -4.92 -10.92
N LYS A 257 -1.17 -6.11 -11.53
CA LYS A 257 -2.30 -6.91 -12.03
C LYS A 257 -3.10 -7.53 -10.90
N TRP A 258 -2.42 -8.00 -9.85
CA TRP A 258 -3.05 -8.58 -8.68
C TRP A 258 -3.83 -7.54 -7.87
N TYR A 259 -3.27 -6.34 -7.67
CA TYR A 259 -3.98 -5.23 -7.02
C TYR A 259 -5.17 -4.71 -7.85
N ALA A 260 -5.06 -4.69 -9.17
CA ALA A 260 -6.16 -4.33 -10.07
C ALA A 260 -7.32 -5.34 -10.01
N GLN A 261 -7.04 -6.64 -9.83
CA GLN A 261 -8.08 -7.67 -9.63
C GLN A 261 -8.83 -7.53 -8.31
N ILE A 262 -8.13 -7.10 -7.24
CA ILE A 262 -8.73 -6.93 -5.91
C ILE A 262 -9.45 -5.58 -5.78
N ASN A 263 -9.07 -4.58 -6.59
CA ASN A 263 -9.70 -3.26 -6.62
C ASN A 263 -10.09 -2.86 -8.06
N PRO A 264 -11.13 -3.50 -8.63
CA PRO A 264 -11.55 -3.26 -10.02
C PRO A 264 -11.96 -1.80 -10.29
N ASP A 265 -12.36 -1.06 -9.25
CA ASP A 265 -12.85 0.33 -9.35
C ASP A 265 -11.72 1.37 -9.40
N LYS A 266 -10.45 0.96 -9.31
CA LYS A 266 -9.29 1.85 -9.33
C LYS A 266 -8.45 1.62 -10.58
N SER A 267 -8.48 2.57 -11.52
CA SER A 267 -7.59 2.58 -12.67
C SER A 267 -6.14 2.86 -12.24
N TYR A 268 -5.37 1.80 -11.99
CA TYR A 268 -3.93 1.89 -11.79
C TYR A 268 -3.23 1.99 -13.15
N LYS A 269 -2.91 3.21 -13.59
CA LYS A 269 -1.87 3.42 -14.59
C LYS A 269 -0.58 3.79 -13.85
N HIS A 270 0.43 2.91 -13.97
CA HIS A 270 1.80 3.05 -13.46
C HIS A 270 1.95 3.17 -11.95
N GLY A 271 2.14 2.04 -11.25
CA GLY A 271 3.13 1.75 -10.17
C GLY A 271 3.32 2.68 -8.97
N ARG A 272 2.71 3.86 -8.97
CA ARG A 272 2.72 4.81 -7.88
C ARG A 272 1.43 4.56 -7.14
N CYS A 273 1.57 3.97 -5.95
CA CYS A 273 0.58 4.07 -4.89
C CYS A 273 0.43 5.55 -4.53
N TYR A 274 -0.24 6.31 -5.40
CA TYR A 274 -0.75 7.60 -5.01
C TYR A 274 -1.79 7.27 -3.94
N TYR A 275 -1.45 7.54 -2.68
CA TYR A 275 -2.47 7.99 -1.75
C TYR A 275 -3.13 9.17 -2.45
N VAL A 276 -4.22 8.90 -3.18
CA VAL A 276 -5.09 9.95 -3.64
C VAL A 276 -5.69 10.50 -2.36
N ARG A 277 -5.00 11.49 -1.76
CA ARG A 277 -5.62 12.51 -0.95
C ARG A 277 -6.68 13.12 -1.87
N ARG A 278 -7.89 12.57 -1.87
CA ARG A 278 -9.08 13.32 -2.29
C ARG A 278 -9.37 14.33 -1.18
N GLN A 279 -8.42 15.23 -0.92
CA GLN A 279 -8.66 16.43 -0.15
C GLN A 279 -9.32 17.45 -1.09
N SER A 280 -10.26 18.17 -0.50
CA SER A 280 -11.11 19.24 -1.04
C SER A 280 -10.55 20.05 -2.21
N SER A 281 -11.33 20.08 -3.31
CA SER A 281 -11.17 20.82 -4.57
C SER A 281 -10.08 20.31 -5.54
N LEU A 282 -10.48 20.07 -6.80
CA LEU A 282 -9.57 19.76 -7.92
C LEU A 282 -8.45 20.81 -8.04
N THR A 283 -8.75 22.06 -7.69
CA THR A 283 -7.83 23.21 -7.70
C THR A 283 -6.64 23.03 -6.75
N GLN A 284 -6.87 22.47 -5.55
CA GLN A 284 -5.78 22.15 -4.62
C GLN A 284 -4.92 21.01 -5.17
N TYR A 285 -5.56 19.97 -5.73
CA TYR A 285 -4.87 18.83 -6.33
C TYR A 285 -4.00 19.25 -7.54
N LEU A 286 -4.51 20.15 -8.37
CA LEU A 286 -3.75 20.77 -9.47
C LEU A 286 -2.54 21.55 -8.96
N THR A 287 -2.69 22.26 -7.84
CA THR A 287 -1.59 23.00 -7.21
C THR A 287 -0.53 22.03 -6.68
N ASP A 288 -0.95 20.94 -6.05
CA ASP A 288 -0.05 19.90 -5.54
C ASP A 288 0.68 19.19 -6.69
N ILE A 289 -0.02 18.82 -7.77
CA ILE A 289 0.60 18.26 -8.99
C ILE A 289 1.64 19.23 -9.54
N LYS A 290 1.27 20.50 -9.76
CA LYS A 290 2.20 21.52 -10.28
C LYS A 290 3.44 21.69 -9.40
N THR A 291 3.27 21.59 -8.09
CA THR A 291 4.37 21.66 -7.11
C THR A 291 5.28 20.43 -7.18
N LEU A 292 4.72 19.25 -7.45
CA LEU A 292 5.46 18.00 -7.54
C LEU A 292 6.11 17.78 -8.93
N THR A 293 5.59 18.42 -9.98
CA THR A 293 6.03 18.25 -11.38
C THR A 293 6.72 19.50 -11.93
N ILE A 294 7.44 20.25 -11.08
CA ILE A 294 8.17 21.47 -11.45
C ILE A 294 9.12 21.26 -12.64
N ASN A 295 9.66 20.04 -12.79
CA ASN A 295 10.61 19.70 -13.84
C ASN A 295 9.95 19.21 -15.15
N GLU A 296 8.63 19.02 -15.18
CA GLU A 296 7.86 18.51 -16.33
C GLU A 296 6.57 19.34 -16.52
N PRO A 297 6.67 20.58 -17.01
CA PRO A 297 5.52 21.49 -17.14
C PRO A 297 4.46 20.99 -18.15
N GLU A 298 4.86 20.15 -19.11
CA GLU A 298 3.97 19.60 -20.15
C GLU A 298 2.99 18.53 -19.62
N LEU A 299 3.26 17.94 -18.46
CA LEU A 299 2.40 16.91 -17.88
C LEU A 299 0.99 17.44 -17.56
N VAL A 300 0.88 18.72 -17.21
CA VAL A 300 -0.43 19.35 -16.89
C VAL A 300 -1.29 19.49 -18.14
N SER A 301 -0.69 19.77 -19.30
CA SER A 301 -1.41 19.82 -20.58
C SER A 301 -1.90 18.44 -21.03
N GLU A 302 -1.15 17.37 -20.75
CA GLU A 302 -1.57 15.99 -21.08
C GLU A 302 -2.76 15.52 -20.24
N LEU A 303 -3.02 16.14 -19.08
CA LEU A 303 -4.12 15.78 -18.18
C LEU A 303 -5.49 16.38 -18.60
N GLY A 304 -5.54 17.20 -19.66
CA GLY A 304 -6.77 17.84 -20.15
C GLY A 304 -7.97 16.89 -20.26
N PRO A 305 -7.87 15.76 -20.98
CA PRO A 305 -8.97 14.79 -21.11
C PRO A 305 -9.39 14.15 -19.77
N ALA A 306 -8.46 14.02 -18.83
CA ALA A 306 -8.76 13.49 -17.50
C ALA A 306 -9.54 14.51 -16.65
N PHE A 307 -9.24 15.80 -16.78
CA PHE A 307 -10.00 16.86 -16.12
C PHE A 307 -11.39 17.02 -16.71
N GLU A 308 -11.55 16.90 -18.03
CA GLU A 308 -12.85 16.88 -18.69
C GLU A 308 -13.74 15.79 -18.12
N LYS A 309 -13.28 14.53 -18.22
CA LYS A 309 -13.99 13.38 -17.69
C LYS A 309 -14.31 13.53 -16.19
N TYR A 310 -13.34 13.99 -15.40
CA TYR A 310 -13.55 14.18 -13.97
C TYR A 310 -14.61 15.24 -13.68
N ASN A 311 -14.54 16.41 -14.33
CA ASN A 311 -15.46 17.51 -14.10
C ASN A 311 -16.89 17.14 -14.51
N GLU A 312 -17.06 16.41 -15.63
CA GLU A 312 -18.37 15.90 -16.06
C GLU A 312 -18.93 14.85 -15.10
N GLU A 313 -18.16 13.82 -14.74
CA GLU A 313 -18.60 12.77 -13.80
C GLU A 313 -18.87 13.32 -12.39
N GLN A 314 -18.16 14.38 -12.02
CA GLN A 314 -18.37 15.04 -10.75
C GLN A 314 -19.51 16.06 -10.78
N PHE A 315 -20.06 16.41 -11.94
CA PHE A 315 -20.99 17.52 -12.07
C PHE A 315 -20.40 18.80 -11.48
N ALA A 316 -19.27 19.24 -12.03
CA ALA A 316 -18.64 20.50 -11.64
C ALA A 316 -19.61 21.67 -11.86
N THR A 317 -19.52 22.70 -11.02
CA THR A 317 -20.40 23.87 -11.11
C THR A 317 -19.59 25.11 -11.42
N VAL A 318 -20.07 25.95 -12.33
CA VAL A 318 -19.40 27.18 -12.77
C VAL A 318 -20.38 28.34 -12.83
N LYS A 319 -19.93 29.54 -12.47
CA LYS A 319 -20.72 30.78 -12.66
C LYS A 319 -20.40 31.39 -14.01
N LEU A 320 -21.43 31.70 -14.79
CA LEU A 320 -21.26 32.42 -16.04
C LEU A 320 -20.91 33.89 -15.77
N PRO A 321 -20.07 34.53 -16.59
CA PRO A 321 -19.80 35.97 -16.50
C PRO A 321 -21.10 36.78 -16.50
N GLY A 322 -21.37 37.50 -15.41
CA GLY A 322 -22.57 38.34 -15.25
C GLY A 322 -23.82 37.62 -14.73
N SER A 323 -23.77 36.30 -14.48
CA SER A 323 -24.87 35.55 -13.84
C SER A 323 -24.63 35.35 -12.34
N SER A 324 -25.71 35.40 -11.56
CA SER A 324 -25.70 35.07 -10.12
C SER A 324 -25.79 33.56 -9.86
N GLN A 325 -26.40 32.81 -10.79
CA GLN A 325 -26.62 31.37 -10.71
C GLN A 325 -25.41 30.59 -11.24
N SER A 326 -25.28 29.35 -10.76
CA SER A 326 -24.19 28.44 -11.16
C SER A 326 -24.76 27.33 -12.02
N VAL A 327 -24.09 27.04 -13.13
CA VAL A 327 -24.46 26.04 -14.11
C VAL A 327 -23.69 24.75 -13.86
N VAL A 328 -24.33 23.61 -14.11
CA VAL A 328 -23.73 22.27 -13.99
C VAL A 328 -23.03 21.89 -15.30
N ILE A 329 -21.85 21.26 -15.17
CA ILE A 329 -21.08 20.68 -16.28
C ILE A 329 -21.27 19.17 -16.28
N SER A 330 -21.77 18.61 -17.37
CA SER A 330 -22.02 17.19 -17.53
C SER A 330 -21.94 16.76 -19.00
N SER A 331 -21.77 15.47 -19.24
CA SER A 331 -21.87 14.91 -20.59
C SER A 331 -23.28 15.07 -21.19
N HIS A 332 -24.31 15.34 -20.37
CA HIS A 332 -25.69 15.50 -20.82
C HIS A 332 -25.99 16.91 -21.37
N ASN A 333 -25.13 17.89 -21.09
CA ASN A 333 -25.26 19.25 -21.62
C ASN A 333 -24.06 19.70 -22.44
N SER A 334 -23.26 18.75 -22.91
CA SER A 334 -22.13 18.99 -23.81
C SER A 334 -22.62 19.12 -25.25
N LEU A 335 -22.17 20.17 -25.94
CA LEU A 335 -22.35 20.37 -27.39
C LEU A 335 -21.16 19.83 -28.20
N GLY A 336 -20.16 19.23 -27.54
CA GLY A 336 -18.86 18.92 -28.13
C GLY A 336 -17.88 20.10 -28.07
N ASP A 337 -16.61 19.81 -28.35
CA ASP A 337 -15.50 20.78 -28.41
C ASP A 337 -15.37 21.68 -27.16
N GLY A 338 -15.64 21.12 -25.97
CA GLY A 338 -15.55 21.83 -24.70
C GLY A 338 -16.63 22.90 -24.48
N ARG A 339 -17.71 22.89 -25.28
CA ARG A 339 -18.87 23.77 -25.12
C ARG A 339 -20.00 23.07 -24.39
N TYR A 340 -20.65 23.81 -23.51
CA TYR A 340 -21.81 23.36 -22.74
C TYR A 340 -22.96 24.35 -22.90
N PHE A 341 -24.18 23.88 -22.69
CA PHE A 341 -25.36 24.74 -22.68
C PHE A 341 -26.10 24.69 -21.36
N ASP A 342 -26.82 25.77 -21.09
CA ASP A 342 -27.69 25.92 -19.94
C ASP A 342 -29.09 26.31 -20.39
N VAL A 343 -30.09 25.59 -19.88
CA VAL A 343 -31.48 25.78 -20.27
C VAL A 343 -32.13 26.93 -19.51
N GLU A 344 -31.71 27.19 -18.27
CA GLU A 344 -32.26 28.26 -17.44
C GLU A 344 -31.86 29.64 -17.97
N SER A 345 -30.57 29.83 -18.28
CA SER A 345 -30.05 31.07 -18.85
C SER A 345 -30.16 31.16 -20.38
N ALA A 346 -30.70 30.13 -21.05
CA ALA A 346 -30.82 30.03 -22.50
C ALA A 346 -29.51 30.42 -23.23
N SER A 347 -28.39 29.90 -22.73
CA SER A 347 -27.04 30.28 -23.16
C SER A 347 -26.14 29.06 -23.34
N SER A 348 -25.23 29.13 -24.31
CA SER A 348 -24.09 28.21 -24.44
C SER A 348 -22.79 28.91 -24.08
N PHE A 349 -21.78 28.17 -23.64
CA PHE A 349 -20.50 28.73 -23.21
C PHE A 349 -19.39 27.70 -23.35
N ALA A 350 -18.15 28.17 -23.51
CA ALA A 350 -16.96 27.34 -23.46
C ALA A 350 -16.50 27.17 -21.99
N PHE A 351 -16.12 25.95 -21.61
CA PHE A 351 -15.63 25.66 -20.26
C PHE A 351 -14.20 25.11 -20.29
N ASP A 352 -13.28 25.83 -19.65
CA ASP A 352 -11.91 25.35 -19.47
C ASP A 352 -11.84 24.42 -18.25
N HIS A 353 -11.69 23.13 -18.50
CA HIS A 353 -11.61 22.10 -17.46
C HIS A 353 -10.38 22.19 -16.55
N THR A 354 -9.33 22.91 -16.98
CA THR A 354 -8.10 23.10 -16.20
C THR A 354 -8.25 24.27 -15.23
N THR A 355 -8.80 25.39 -15.70
CA THR A 355 -8.99 26.59 -14.87
C THR A 355 -10.35 26.67 -14.18
N GLN A 356 -11.29 25.79 -14.56
CA GLN A 356 -12.69 25.76 -14.12
C GLN A 356 -13.42 27.09 -14.35
N LYS A 357 -13.14 27.75 -15.49
CA LYS A 357 -13.77 29.03 -15.87
C LYS A 357 -14.61 28.87 -17.13
N ALA A 358 -15.76 29.54 -17.12
CA ALA A 358 -16.61 29.67 -18.29
C ALA A 358 -16.25 30.95 -19.08
N SER A 359 -16.31 30.87 -20.40
CA SER A 359 -16.02 31.96 -21.34
C SER A 359 -16.88 31.84 -22.61
N ASP A 360 -16.85 32.85 -23.49
CA ASP A 360 -17.55 32.84 -24.79
C ASP A 360 -19.05 32.45 -24.69
N VAL A 361 -19.77 33.20 -23.86
CA VAL A 361 -21.21 33.01 -23.64
C VAL A 361 -21.99 33.50 -24.87
N GLN A 362 -22.81 32.63 -25.43
CA GLN A 362 -23.62 32.86 -26.62
C GLN A 362 -25.08 32.48 -26.36
N SER A 363 -26.03 33.09 -27.05
CA SER A 363 -27.45 32.71 -26.95
C SER A 363 -27.66 31.29 -27.47
N TYR A 364 -28.38 30.45 -26.72
CA TYR A 364 -28.72 29.08 -27.11
C TYR A 364 -30.12 28.74 -26.61
N ALA A 365 -31.09 28.66 -27.52
CA ALA A 365 -32.46 28.27 -27.20
C ALA A 365 -32.63 26.77 -27.39
N LEU A 366 -33.20 26.10 -26.39
CA LEU A 366 -33.53 24.69 -26.51
C LEU A 366 -34.77 24.50 -27.39
N GLU A 367 -34.60 23.79 -28.50
CA GLU A 367 -35.65 23.41 -29.44
C GLU A 367 -35.72 21.88 -29.52
N GLY A 368 -36.91 21.31 -29.35
CA GLY A 368 -37.12 19.85 -29.42
C GLY A 368 -38.44 19.38 -28.82
N PRO A 369 -38.89 18.15 -29.15
CA PRO A 369 -40.05 17.48 -28.55
C PRO A 369 -40.20 17.61 -27.02
N GLN A 370 -39.12 17.54 -26.23
CA GLN A 370 -39.21 17.60 -24.75
C GLN A 370 -38.88 18.97 -24.18
N ALA A 371 -38.71 20.01 -24.99
CA ALA A 371 -38.29 21.34 -24.51
C ALA A 371 -39.25 21.93 -23.46
N GLU A 372 -40.57 21.72 -23.62
CA GLU A 372 -41.58 22.16 -22.64
C GLU A 372 -41.55 21.33 -21.35
N LEU A 373 -41.31 20.01 -21.44
CA LEU A 373 -41.14 19.15 -20.28
C LEU A 373 -39.88 19.54 -19.47
N VAL A 374 -38.77 19.82 -20.16
CA VAL A 374 -37.53 20.28 -19.55
C VAL A 374 -37.74 21.60 -18.79
N LYS A 375 -38.34 22.62 -19.44
CA LYS A 375 -38.60 23.93 -18.82
C LYS A 375 -39.56 23.83 -17.64
N SER A 376 -40.64 23.05 -17.78
CA SER A 376 -41.61 22.86 -16.69
C SER A 376 -41.00 22.11 -15.50
N THR A 377 -40.18 21.09 -15.75
CA THR A 377 -39.46 20.34 -14.70
C THR A 377 -38.47 21.25 -13.97
N LEU A 378 -37.68 22.03 -14.71
CA LEU A 378 -36.71 22.97 -14.13
C LEU A 378 -37.39 23.99 -13.22
N LYS A 379 -38.51 24.56 -13.68
CA LYS A 379 -39.33 25.49 -12.88
C LYS A 379 -39.90 24.83 -11.62
N SER A 380 -40.45 23.62 -11.72
CA SER A 380 -40.98 22.90 -10.56
C SER A 380 -39.91 22.45 -9.57
N LEU A 381 -38.69 22.16 -10.05
CA LEU A 381 -37.57 21.75 -9.21
C LEU A 381 -37.04 22.91 -8.36
N SER A 382 -37.07 24.16 -8.87
CA SER A 382 -36.56 25.34 -8.17
C SER A 382 -37.09 25.49 -6.74
N SER A 383 -38.42 25.36 -6.55
CA SER A 383 -39.06 25.43 -5.23
C SER A 383 -38.56 24.35 -4.27
N TYR A 384 -38.39 23.13 -4.74
CA TYR A 384 -37.86 22.04 -3.92
C TYR A 384 -36.40 22.30 -3.53
N ILE A 385 -35.59 22.79 -4.48
CA ILE A 385 -34.17 23.06 -4.24
C ILE A 385 -33.98 24.13 -3.18
N ASP A 386 -34.72 25.23 -3.27
CA ASP A 386 -34.63 26.35 -2.32
C ASP A 386 -35.08 25.95 -0.91
N GLU A 387 -36.01 25.00 -0.78
CA GLU A 387 -36.47 24.46 0.50
C GLU A 387 -35.49 23.43 1.10
N HIS A 388 -34.88 22.59 0.26
CA HIS A 388 -34.09 21.43 0.72
C HIS A 388 -32.60 21.72 0.87
N TYR A 389 -32.04 22.62 0.05
CA TYR A 389 -30.61 22.92 0.01
C TYR A 389 -30.35 24.38 0.35
N SER A 390 -29.33 24.65 1.18
CA SER A 390 -28.88 26.03 1.43
C SER A 390 -28.25 26.70 0.19
N SER A 391 -27.70 25.89 -0.71
CA SER A 391 -27.09 26.30 -1.97
C SER A 391 -26.94 25.06 -2.85
N ALA A 392 -27.49 25.08 -4.04
CA ALA A 392 -27.36 24.01 -5.03
C ALA A 392 -27.35 24.57 -6.45
N SER A 393 -26.82 23.77 -7.37
CA SER A 393 -26.89 23.99 -8.80
C SER A 393 -27.61 22.80 -9.40
N TYR A 394 -28.54 23.05 -10.30
CA TYR A 394 -29.34 22.02 -10.92
C TYR A 394 -29.48 22.30 -12.41
N GLY A 395 -29.77 21.25 -13.17
CA GLY A 395 -29.93 21.34 -14.61
C GLY A 395 -30.84 20.23 -15.11
N VAL A 396 -31.64 20.54 -16.12
CA VAL A 396 -32.52 19.58 -16.79
C VAL A 396 -32.18 19.61 -18.28
N TYR A 397 -31.86 18.45 -18.84
CA TYR A 397 -31.32 18.34 -20.19
C TYR A 397 -32.01 17.20 -20.96
N PRO A 398 -32.38 17.41 -22.23
CA PRO A 398 -32.82 16.31 -23.06
C PRO A 398 -31.64 15.42 -23.47
N ILE A 399 -31.85 14.11 -23.50
CA ILE A 399 -30.84 13.10 -23.84
C ILE A 399 -31.40 12.08 -24.84
N GLU A 400 -30.52 11.22 -25.38
CA GLU A 400 -30.89 10.15 -26.33
C GLU A 400 -31.73 10.67 -27.51
N ASN A 401 -31.25 11.71 -28.20
CA ASN A 401 -31.96 12.39 -29.29
C ASN A 401 -33.35 12.93 -28.89
N ASP A 402 -33.44 13.52 -27.69
CA ASP A 402 -34.65 14.14 -27.14
C ASP A 402 -35.81 13.17 -26.88
N THR A 403 -35.47 11.92 -26.52
CA THR A 403 -36.44 10.88 -26.12
C THR A 403 -36.58 10.75 -24.60
N LYS A 404 -35.56 11.15 -23.85
CA LYS A 404 -35.52 11.10 -22.38
C LYS A 404 -35.02 12.42 -21.81
N VAL A 405 -35.25 12.63 -20.51
CA VAL A 405 -34.84 13.84 -19.79
C VAL A 405 -33.90 13.48 -18.64
N ALA A 406 -32.70 14.06 -18.61
CA ALA A 406 -31.78 13.99 -17.48
C ALA A 406 -32.01 15.17 -16.53
N VAL A 407 -32.16 14.88 -15.23
CA VAL A 407 -32.22 15.87 -14.15
C VAL A 407 -30.98 15.69 -13.27
N ILE A 408 -30.22 16.76 -13.07
CA ILE A 408 -29.00 16.75 -12.27
C ILE A 408 -29.14 17.77 -11.15
N ILE A 409 -28.81 17.37 -9.92
CA ILE A 409 -28.78 18.26 -8.75
C ILE A 409 -27.42 18.10 -8.06
N VAL A 410 -26.77 19.21 -7.77
CA VAL A 410 -25.47 19.26 -7.10
C VAL A 410 -25.52 20.27 -5.97
N SER A 411 -25.18 19.84 -4.76
CA SER A 411 -24.96 20.75 -3.64
C SER A 411 -23.58 20.49 -3.05
N ASN A 412 -22.79 21.56 -2.95
CA ASN A 412 -21.43 21.50 -2.44
C ASN A 412 -21.32 22.45 -1.25
N LYS A 413 -20.79 21.94 -0.12
CA LYS A 413 -20.47 22.74 1.06
C LYS A 413 -19.05 22.45 1.51
N TYR A 414 -18.20 23.47 1.40
CA TYR A 414 -16.79 23.40 1.79
C TYR A 414 -16.57 24.28 3.00
N SER A 415 -16.01 23.73 4.08
CA SER A 415 -15.63 24.48 5.26
C SER A 415 -14.19 24.13 5.67
N PRO A 416 -13.18 24.72 4.99
CA PRO A 416 -11.78 24.43 5.28
C PRO A 416 -11.38 24.74 6.72
N GLN A 417 -11.94 25.82 7.29
CA GLN A 417 -11.71 26.21 8.68
C GLN A 417 -12.17 25.17 9.71
N ASN A 418 -13.19 24.38 9.35
CA ASN A 418 -13.73 23.31 10.19
C ASN A 418 -13.27 21.92 9.72
N TYR A 419 -12.29 21.86 8.82
CA TYR A 419 -11.71 20.62 8.31
C TYR A 419 -12.73 19.64 7.72
N TRP A 420 -13.80 20.13 7.10
CA TRP A 420 -14.78 19.26 6.44
C TRP A 420 -15.29 19.79 5.12
N ASN A 421 -15.71 18.84 4.28
CA ASN A 421 -16.44 19.10 3.05
C ASN A 421 -17.57 18.09 2.89
N GLY A 422 -18.69 18.55 2.36
CA GLY A 422 -19.86 17.74 2.06
C GLY A 422 -20.33 18.01 0.64
N ARG A 423 -20.65 16.94 -0.07
CA ARG A 423 -21.09 16.97 -1.46
C ARG A 423 -22.27 16.03 -1.67
N TRP A 424 -23.33 16.59 -2.24
CA TRP A 424 -24.50 15.88 -2.74
C TRP A 424 -24.51 15.95 -4.25
N ARG A 425 -24.75 14.81 -4.90
CA ARG A 425 -24.94 14.73 -6.34
C ARG A 425 -26.03 13.73 -6.64
N SER A 426 -27.02 14.14 -7.40
CA SER A 426 -28.02 13.22 -7.92
C SER A 426 -28.17 13.39 -9.43
N LEU A 427 -28.38 12.25 -10.09
CA LEU A 427 -28.68 12.15 -11.51
C LEU A 427 -29.91 11.28 -11.63
N TYR A 428 -30.93 11.79 -12.31
CA TYR A 428 -32.14 11.07 -12.67
C TYR A 428 -32.33 11.12 -14.17
N ILE A 429 -32.79 10.03 -14.75
CA ILE A 429 -33.18 9.87 -16.14
C ILE A 429 -34.65 9.51 -16.12
N PHE A 430 -35.46 10.41 -16.66
CA PHE A 430 -36.89 10.22 -16.85
C PHE A 430 -37.15 9.81 -18.30
N ASP A 431 -37.90 8.73 -18.47
CA ASP A 431 -38.42 8.29 -19.76
C ASP A 431 -39.93 8.60 -19.83
N PRO A 432 -40.33 9.63 -20.61
CA PRO A 432 -41.74 10.01 -20.77
C PRO A 432 -42.61 8.91 -21.37
N SER A 433 -42.04 7.98 -22.16
CA SER A 433 -42.81 6.94 -22.84
C SER A 433 -43.25 5.82 -21.89
N SER A 434 -42.42 5.51 -20.90
CA SER A 434 -42.67 4.45 -19.90
C SER A 434 -43.09 5.00 -18.54
N GLY A 435 -42.92 6.30 -18.30
CA GLY A 435 -43.09 6.93 -16.99
C GLY A 435 -42.03 6.50 -15.98
N SER A 436 -40.93 5.86 -16.42
CA SER A 436 -39.85 5.37 -15.56
C SER A 436 -38.91 6.51 -15.16
N LEU A 437 -38.54 6.56 -13.88
CA LEU A 437 -37.53 7.45 -13.33
C LEU A 437 -36.43 6.63 -12.69
N GLU A 438 -35.27 6.60 -13.33
CA GLU A 438 -34.10 5.85 -12.88
C GLU A 438 -32.94 6.78 -12.57
N GLY A 439 -32.16 6.51 -11.54
CA GLY A 439 -31.10 7.43 -11.15
C GLY A 439 -30.21 6.94 -10.04
N SER A 440 -29.37 7.84 -9.55
CA SER A 440 -28.55 7.59 -8.38
C SER A 440 -28.32 8.86 -7.57
N ILE A 441 -28.29 8.70 -6.24
CA ILE A 441 -27.84 9.73 -5.31
C ILE A 441 -26.48 9.33 -4.76
N LYS A 442 -25.51 10.24 -4.87
CA LYS A 442 -24.14 10.09 -4.35
C LYS A 442 -23.88 11.14 -3.29
N VAL A 443 -23.52 10.69 -2.09
CA VAL A 443 -23.12 11.56 -0.97
C VAL A 443 -21.67 11.30 -0.62
N ASP A 444 -20.89 12.38 -0.53
CA ASP A 444 -19.47 12.35 -0.14
C ASP A 444 -19.25 13.41 0.95
N VAL A 445 -18.94 12.96 2.17
CA VAL A 445 -18.59 13.85 3.29
C VAL A 445 -17.23 13.44 3.82
N HIS A 446 -16.30 14.38 3.93
CA HIS A 446 -14.95 14.12 4.38
C HIS A 446 -14.56 15.11 5.48
N TYR A 447 -14.24 14.60 6.67
CA TYR A 447 -13.69 15.30 7.82
C TYR A 447 -12.22 14.88 8.03
N TYR A 448 -11.33 15.82 8.29
CA TYR A 448 -9.88 15.59 8.28
C TYR A 448 -9.10 16.31 9.41
N GLU A 449 -9.73 16.55 10.55
CA GLU A 449 -9.07 17.03 11.77
C GLU A 449 -8.59 15.84 12.61
N ASP A 450 -7.29 15.81 12.96
CA ASP A 450 -6.64 14.76 13.78
C ASP A 450 -6.82 13.31 13.28
N GLY A 451 -7.22 13.16 12.02
CA GLY A 451 -7.50 11.88 11.38
C GLY A 451 -8.56 12.04 10.29
N ASN A 452 -8.63 11.08 9.36
CA ASN A 452 -9.60 11.14 8.27
C ASN A 452 -10.83 10.29 8.59
N VAL A 453 -12.01 10.91 8.51
CA VAL A 453 -13.32 10.23 8.54
C VAL A 453 -14.07 10.59 7.27
N ARG A 454 -14.60 9.58 6.57
CA ARG A 454 -15.30 9.80 5.30
C ARG A 454 -16.57 8.96 5.19
N LEU A 455 -17.64 9.62 4.76
CA LEU A 455 -18.86 9.02 4.27
C LEU A 455 -18.82 9.02 2.74
N LEU A 456 -18.97 7.85 2.13
CA LEU A 456 -19.13 7.73 0.69
C LEU A 456 -20.29 6.79 0.40
N THR A 457 -21.31 7.28 -0.28
CA THR A 457 -22.49 6.48 -0.62
C THR A 457 -22.89 6.65 -2.08
N ASN A 458 -23.52 5.62 -2.62
CA ASN A 458 -24.15 5.63 -3.94
C ASN A 458 -25.44 4.81 -3.85
N LYS A 459 -26.59 5.47 -3.90
CA LYS A 459 -27.91 4.85 -3.81
C LYS A 459 -28.58 4.87 -5.17
N PRO A 460 -28.75 3.72 -5.84
CA PRO A 460 -29.59 3.66 -7.03
C PRO A 460 -31.06 3.91 -6.64
N ILE A 461 -31.76 4.65 -7.49
CA ILE A 461 -33.19 4.94 -7.39
C ILE A 461 -33.86 4.45 -8.66
N ALA A 462 -34.98 3.76 -8.49
CA ALA A 462 -35.89 3.43 -9.56
C ALA A 462 -37.31 3.63 -9.02
N SER A 463 -38.07 4.50 -9.66
CA SER A 463 -39.47 4.76 -9.35
C SER A 463 -40.26 5.04 -10.63
N SER A 464 -41.58 5.09 -10.53
CA SER A 464 -42.46 5.45 -11.64
C SER A 464 -43.16 6.76 -11.32
N VAL A 465 -43.23 7.65 -12.30
CA VAL A 465 -43.90 8.94 -12.18
C VAL A 465 -45.34 8.78 -12.65
N SER A 466 -46.30 9.08 -11.80
CA SER A 466 -47.74 8.94 -12.08
C SER A 466 -48.31 10.02 -12.99
N SER A 467 -47.59 11.13 -13.16
CA SER A 467 -47.90 12.22 -14.08
C SER A 467 -46.64 12.58 -14.85
N ASP A 468 -46.71 12.51 -16.17
CA ASP A 468 -45.68 12.91 -17.13
C ASP A 468 -45.41 14.43 -17.18
N THR A 469 -45.89 15.17 -16.18
CA THR A 469 -45.64 16.61 -16.04
C THR A 469 -44.34 16.86 -15.26
N GLY A 470 -43.69 17.99 -15.52
CA GLY A 470 -42.48 18.37 -14.79
C GLY A 470 -42.68 18.50 -13.27
N ALA A 471 -43.90 18.83 -12.83
CA ALA A 471 -44.25 18.83 -11.41
C ALA A 471 -44.32 17.41 -10.80
N GLY A 472 -44.80 16.43 -11.58
CA GLY A 472 -44.79 15.01 -11.19
C GLY A 472 -43.38 14.49 -10.99
N VAL A 473 -42.49 14.78 -11.95
CA VAL A 473 -41.07 14.39 -11.90
C VAL A 473 -40.38 15.01 -10.69
N ALA A 474 -40.53 16.33 -10.47
CA ALA A 474 -39.92 17.02 -9.34
C ALA A 474 -40.40 16.49 -7.99
N LYS A 475 -41.70 16.16 -7.86
CA LYS A 475 -42.28 15.59 -6.65
C LYS A 475 -41.68 14.22 -6.30
N GLU A 476 -41.49 13.36 -7.31
CA GLU A 476 -40.94 12.02 -7.09
C GLU A 476 -39.45 12.08 -6.71
N ILE A 477 -38.69 12.97 -7.35
CA ILE A 477 -37.29 13.26 -6.96
C ILE A 477 -37.23 13.74 -5.51
N ALA A 478 -38.06 14.72 -5.13
CA ALA A 478 -38.09 15.27 -3.78
C ALA A 478 -38.42 14.20 -2.73
N ALA A 479 -39.37 13.31 -3.00
CA ALA A 479 -39.73 12.20 -2.12
C ALA A 479 -38.57 11.20 -1.98
N GLY A 480 -37.89 10.86 -3.08
CA GLY A 480 -36.75 9.95 -3.10
C GLY A 480 -35.54 10.49 -2.32
N GLU A 481 -35.16 11.75 -2.56
CA GLU A 481 -34.05 12.41 -1.87
C GLU A 481 -34.32 12.56 -0.37
N LYS A 482 -35.53 12.99 0.02
CA LYS A 482 -35.91 13.11 1.43
C LYS A 482 -35.86 11.77 2.16
N LYS A 483 -36.44 10.73 1.56
CA LYS A 483 -36.39 9.37 2.13
C LYS A 483 -34.96 8.89 2.31
N TYR A 484 -34.10 9.12 1.33
CA TYR A 484 -32.70 8.71 1.43
C TYR A 484 -31.91 9.49 2.48
N GLN A 485 -32.18 10.78 2.63
CA GLN A 485 -31.60 11.60 3.70
C GLN A 485 -31.98 11.06 5.09
N GLU A 486 -33.26 10.72 5.30
CA GLU A 486 -33.74 10.10 6.54
C GLU A 486 -33.08 8.73 6.81
N GLU A 487 -32.94 7.89 5.77
CA GLU A 487 -32.23 6.61 5.84
C GLU A 487 -30.76 6.79 6.24
N LEU A 488 -30.07 7.78 5.65
CA LEU A 488 -28.68 8.09 6.00
C LEU A 488 -28.55 8.54 7.46
N ASN A 489 -29.39 9.47 7.91
CA ASN A 489 -29.35 9.98 9.29
C ASN A 489 -29.59 8.85 10.30
N ARG A 490 -30.57 7.99 10.03
CA ARG A 490 -30.86 6.81 10.86
C ARG A 490 -29.70 5.81 10.84
N GLY A 491 -29.15 5.55 9.67
CA GLY A 491 -27.98 4.69 9.47
C GLY A 491 -26.81 5.15 10.33
N PHE A 492 -26.44 6.43 10.22
CA PHE A 492 -25.36 7.03 11.01
C PHE A 492 -25.53 6.89 12.50
N THR A 493 -26.74 7.15 13.01
CA THR A 493 -27.03 7.03 14.43
C THR A 493 -26.86 5.57 14.89
N SER A 494 -27.32 4.61 14.09
CA SER A 494 -27.27 3.18 14.42
C SER A 494 -25.90 2.51 14.22
N LEU A 495 -25.01 3.09 13.40
CA LEU A 495 -23.70 2.50 13.07
C LEU A 495 -22.82 2.29 14.30
N SER A 496 -22.86 3.24 15.25
CA SER A 496 -22.06 3.22 16.48
C SER A 496 -22.43 2.03 17.40
N GLU A 497 -23.72 1.68 17.46
CA GLU A 497 -24.23 0.62 18.33
C GLU A 497 -24.32 -0.76 17.64
N GLY A 498 -24.32 -0.78 16.30
CA GLY A 498 -24.39 -1.99 15.48
C GLY A 498 -23.01 -2.46 15.00
N ALA A 499 -22.69 -2.14 13.74
CA ALA A 499 -21.56 -2.70 13.00
C ALA A 499 -20.18 -2.38 13.62
N PHE A 500 -19.97 -1.17 14.13
CA PHE A 500 -18.68 -0.85 14.76
C PHE A 500 -18.48 -1.60 16.07
N LYS A 501 -19.55 -1.74 16.86
CA LYS A 501 -19.53 -2.48 18.12
C LYS A 501 -19.36 -3.99 17.92
N SER A 502 -19.86 -4.55 16.82
CA SER A 502 -19.65 -5.96 16.48
C SER A 502 -18.22 -6.25 16.02
N LEU A 503 -17.60 -5.33 15.26
CA LEU A 503 -16.19 -5.42 14.87
C LEU A 503 -15.25 -5.28 16.07
N ARG A 504 -15.48 -4.28 16.92
CA ARG A 504 -14.72 -4.07 18.14
C ARG A 504 -15.61 -3.48 19.21
N ARG A 505 -15.89 -4.29 20.24
CA ARG A 505 -16.63 -3.82 21.40
C ARG A 505 -15.79 -2.82 22.19
N GLN A 506 -16.42 -1.77 22.70
CA GLN A 506 -15.77 -0.80 23.60
C GLN A 506 -15.21 -1.48 24.88
N LEU A 507 -15.88 -2.55 25.33
CA LEU A 507 -15.40 -3.44 26.38
C LEU A 507 -15.55 -4.90 25.94
N PRO A 508 -14.70 -5.81 26.43
CA PRO A 508 -14.84 -7.25 26.22
C PRO A 508 -16.23 -7.81 26.55
N VAL A 509 -16.47 -9.09 26.23
CA VAL A 509 -17.76 -9.75 26.49
C VAL A 509 -18.22 -9.61 27.94
N THR A 510 -17.27 -9.69 28.86
CA THR A 510 -17.43 -9.55 30.31
C THR A 510 -17.86 -8.15 30.77
N ARG A 511 -17.85 -7.14 29.88
CA ARG A 511 -18.11 -5.72 30.20
C ARG A 511 -17.17 -5.16 31.27
N GLN A 512 -16.00 -5.76 31.45
CA GLN A 512 -14.93 -5.32 32.35
C GLN A 512 -13.64 -5.13 31.55
N LYS A 513 -12.75 -4.24 32.01
CA LYS A 513 -11.41 -4.11 31.43
C LYS A 513 -10.67 -5.45 31.57
N ILE A 514 -9.84 -5.79 30.58
CA ILE A 514 -9.04 -7.01 30.65
C ILE A 514 -8.05 -6.89 31.81
N GLU A 515 -8.13 -7.83 32.75
CA GLU A 515 -7.14 -7.98 33.81
C GLU A 515 -5.95 -8.78 33.25
N TRP A 516 -4.88 -8.07 32.91
CA TRP A 516 -3.69 -8.67 32.28
C TRP A 516 -3.03 -9.76 33.14
N ASP A 517 -3.09 -9.63 34.47
CA ASP A 517 -2.55 -10.63 35.41
C ASP A 517 -3.30 -11.97 35.33
N LYS A 518 -4.61 -11.93 35.05
CA LYS A 518 -5.40 -13.14 34.80
C LYS A 518 -5.03 -13.74 33.45
N VAL A 519 -4.85 -12.94 32.40
CA VAL A 519 -4.49 -13.45 31.06
C VAL A 519 -3.15 -14.19 31.06
N ALA A 520 -2.17 -13.74 31.86
CA ALA A 520 -0.86 -14.39 31.97
C ALA A 520 -0.89 -15.77 32.68
N SER A 521 -1.92 -16.03 33.48
CA SER A 521 -2.05 -17.23 34.33
C SER A 521 -3.20 -18.16 33.95
N TYR A 522 -4.07 -17.76 33.01
CA TYR A 522 -5.29 -18.49 32.66
C TYR A 522 -5.05 -19.62 31.64
N ARG A 523 -5.42 -20.86 31.99
CA ARG A 523 -5.45 -22.02 31.07
C ARG A 523 -6.89 -22.27 30.60
N VAL A 524 -7.17 -21.97 29.34
CA VAL A 524 -8.53 -22.01 28.73
C VAL A 524 -9.15 -23.42 28.67
N GLY A 525 -8.39 -24.49 28.95
CA GLY A 525 -8.84 -25.87 28.79
C GLY A 525 -9.59 -26.50 29.96
N GLN A 526 -9.55 -25.94 31.17
CA GLN A 526 -10.09 -26.63 32.36
C GLN A 526 -11.60 -26.46 32.57
N ASP A 527 -12.20 -25.36 32.10
CA ASP A 527 -13.62 -25.07 32.32
C ASP A 527 -14.53 -25.44 31.13
N ILE A 528 -13.96 -25.82 29.98
CA ILE A 528 -14.75 -26.20 28.78
C ILE A 528 -15.05 -27.71 28.78
N GLY A 529 -14.23 -28.51 29.46
CA GLY A 529 -14.53 -29.92 29.72
C GLY A 529 -15.24 -30.05 31.05
N GLY A 530 -16.57 -30.22 31.05
CA GLY A 530 -17.37 -30.49 32.24
C GLY A 530 -16.76 -31.63 33.07
N GLY A 531 -15.95 -31.27 34.06
CA GLY A 531 -15.30 -32.18 34.97
C GLY A 531 -16.27 -32.61 36.05
N SER A 532 -16.92 -33.75 35.82
CA SER A 532 -17.59 -34.52 36.87
C SER A 532 -16.64 -34.71 38.06
N SER A 533 -17.02 -34.16 39.21
CA SER A 533 -16.34 -34.43 40.47
C SER A 533 -16.61 -35.89 40.88
N ARG A 534 -15.62 -36.75 40.68
CA ARG A 534 -15.47 -38.01 41.43
C ARG A 534 -14.02 -38.17 41.87
N ARG A 535 -13.70 -37.61 43.03
CA ARG A 535 -13.23 -38.32 44.23
C ARG A 535 -12.94 -37.36 45.35
#